data_AF-A0A353W394-F1
#
_entry.id   AF-A0A353W394-F1
#
_cell.length_a   1.000
_cell.length_b   1.000
_cell.length_c   1.000
_cell.angle_alpha   90.00
_cell.angle_beta   90.00
_cell.angle_gamma   90.00
#
_symmetry.space_group_name_H-M   'P 1'
#
loop_
_entity.id
_entity.type
_entity.pdbx_description
1 polymer ?
#
loop_
_entity_poly.entity_id
_entity_poly.type
_entity_poly.pdbx_seq_one_letter_code
_entity_poly.pdbx_strand_id
1 'polypeptide(L)' 'MRLLKLNPEIHKFRSFKEFAEDFNLGKDDFILTHEVIFDSFIKELN' A
#
# COMPACT_ATOMS: atom_id res chain seq x y z
N MET A 1 18.44 22.42 10.25
CA MET A 1 17.59 21.26 9.92
C MET A 1 17.68 21.01 8.43
N ARG A 2 18.10 19.83 7.97
CA ARG A 2 18.01 19.48 6.54
C ARG A 2 16.52 19.23 6.24
N LEU A 3 15.93 20.01 5.34
CA LEU A 3 14.53 19.83 4.95
C LEU A 3 14.43 18.50 4.20
N LEU A 4 13.68 17.53 4.73
CA LEU A 4 13.33 16.33 3.97
C LEU A 4 12.43 16.77 2.83
N LYS A 5 12.93 16.71 1.59
CA LYS A 5 12.12 16.96 0.40
C LYS A 5 11.37 15.67 0.06
N LEU A 6 10.15 15.55 0.59
CA LEU A 6 9.22 14.51 0.20
C LEU A 6 8.63 14.90 -1.16
N ASN A 7 9.00 14.18 -2.21
CA ASN A 7 8.31 14.24 -3.50
C ASN A 7 7.34 13.04 -3.53
N PRO A 8 6.09 13.19 -3.07
CA PRO A 8 5.14 12.09 -3.11
C PRO A 8 4.83 11.73 -4.57
N GLU A 9 4.72 10.43 -4.82
CA GLU A 9 4.29 9.88 -6.11
C GLU A 9 2.93 9.21 -5.94
N ILE A 10 2.04 9.41 -6.90
CA ILE A 10 0.72 8.78 -6.91
C ILE A 10 0.77 7.59 -7.86
N HIS A 11 0.69 6.39 -7.29
CA HIS A 11 0.56 5.15 -8.04
C HIS A 11 -0.92 4.77 -8.17
N LYS A 12 -1.31 4.22 -9.33
CA LYS A 12 -2.68 3.78 -9.59
C LYS A 12 -2.69 2.32 -10.04
N PHE A 13 -3.42 1.49 -9.30
CA PHE A 13 -3.56 0.06 -9.56
C PHE A 13 -5.02 -0.29 -9.83
N ARG A 14 -5.26 -1.44 -10.47
CA ARG A 14 -6.62 -1.97 -10.66
C ARG A 14 -7.02 -2.92 -9.54
N SER A 15 -6.05 -3.51 -8.85
CA SER A 15 -6.29 -4.42 -7.72
C SER A 15 -5.21 -4.26 -6.65
N PHE A 16 -5.51 -4.69 -5.42
CA PHE A 16 -4.53 -4.71 -4.34
C PHE A 16 -3.39 -5.72 -4.60
N LYS A 17 -3.66 -6.78 -5.36
CA LYS A 17 -2.62 -7.75 -5.74
C LYS A 17 -1.51 -7.11 -6.59
N GLU A 18 -1.88 -6.31 -7.59
CA GLU A 18 -0.90 -5.56 -8.40
C GLU A 18 -0.05 -4.64 -7.53
N PHE A 19 -0.67 -3.95 -6.56
CA PHE A 19 0.04 -3.14 -5.58
C PHE A 19 1.02 -3.97 -4.73
N ALA A 20 0.59 -5.12 -4.20
CA ALA A 20 1.43 -5.96 -3.37
C ALA A 20 2.64 -6.54 -4.13
N GLU A 21 2.45 -6.89 -5.41
CA GLU A 21 3.54 -7.36 -6.29
C GLU A 21 4.51 -6.23 -6.64
N ASP A 22 4.02 -5.04 -7.03
CA ASP A 22 4.85 -3.90 -7.43
C ASP A 22 5.71 -3.36 -6.27
N PHE A 23 5.17 -3.40 -5.05
CA PHE A 23 5.88 -3.00 -3.83
C PHE A 23 6.60 -4.14 -3.11
N ASN A 24 6.57 -5.37 -3.65
CA ASN A 24 7.15 -6.59 -3.05
C ASN A 24 6.77 -6.79 -1.58
N LEU A 25 5.48 -6.67 -1.28
CA LEU A 25 4.97 -6.67 0.08
C LEU A 25 5.28 -8.01 0.80
N GLY A 26 5.92 -7.91 1.96
CA GLY A 26 6.28 -9.02 2.84
C GLY A 26 5.36 -9.17 4.04
N LYS A 27 5.57 -10.23 4.82
CA LYS A 27 4.78 -10.53 6.03
C LYS A 27 4.96 -9.52 7.16
N ASP A 28 6.11 -8.85 7.18
CA ASP A 28 6.48 -7.88 8.22
C ASP A 28 6.18 -6.43 7.83
N ASP A 29 5.64 -6.20 6.63
CA ASP A 29 5.31 -4.86 6.15
C ASP A 29 4.01 -4.34 6.76
N PHE A 30 3.97 -3.02 6.96
CA PHE A 30 2.80 -2.34 7.51
C PHE A 30 2.12 -1.48 6.44
N ILE A 31 0.82 -1.71 6.24
CA ILE A 31 -0.02 -0.90 5.35
C ILE A 31 -0.93 -0.02 6.19
N LEU A 32 -0.83 1.29 5.98
CA LEU A 32 -1.76 2.26 6.53
C LEU A 32 -2.91 2.50 5.54
N THR A 33 -4.12 2.13 5.91
CA THR A 33 -5.32 2.33 5.07
C THR A 33 -6.58 2.47 5.92
N HIS A 34 -7.69 2.85 5.29
CA HIS A 34 -9.00 2.87 5.94
C HIS A 34 -9.58 1.46 6.06
N GLU A 35 -10.36 1.22 7.12
CA GLU A 35 -10.99 -0.08 7.42
C GLU A 35 -11.78 -0.65 6.23
N VAL A 36 -12.58 0.19 5.57
CA VAL A 36 -13.36 -0.20 4.38
C VAL A 36 -12.48 -0.75 3.26
N ILE A 37 -11.29 -0.20 3.06
CA ILE A 37 -10.35 -0.67 2.02
C ILE A 37 -9.75 -2.00 2.45
N PHE A 38 -9.38 -2.13 3.73
CA PHE A 38 -8.86 -3.38 4.27
C PHE A 38 -9.85 -4.53 4.11
N ASP A 39 -11.10 -4.35 4.55
CA ASP A 39 -12.13 -5.38 4.45
C ASP A 39 -12.48 -5.74 3.00
N SER A 40 -12.53 -4.75 2.09
CA SER A 40 -12.98 -4.97 0.71
C SER A 40 -11.89 -5.54 -0.22
N PHE A 41 -10.61 -5.27 0.05
CA PHE A 41 -9.54 -5.55 -0.91
C PHE A 41 -8.33 -6.29 -0.34
N ILE A 42 -8.14 -6.31 0.99
CA ILE A 42 -6.93 -6.88 1.61
C ILE A 42 -7.25 -8.15 2.39
N LYS A 43 -8.37 -8.17 3.12
CA LYS A 43 -8.76 -9.27 4.00
C LYS A 43 -8.95 -10.60 3.28
N GLU A 44 -9.45 -10.58 2.04
CA GLU A 44 -9.63 -11.79 1.24
C GLU A 44 -8.31 -12.40 0.73
N LEU A 45 -7.19 -11.68 0.86
CA LEU A 45 -5.86 -12.08 0.39
C LEU A 45 -4.93 -12.57 1.51
N ASN A 46 -5.35 -12.45 2.78
CA ASN A 46 -4.64 -12.97 3.96
C ASN A 46 -5.08 -14.40 4.28
#